data_AF-A0AAV0GU12-F1
#
_entry.id   AF-A0AAV0GU12-F1
#
_cell.length_a   1.000
_cell.length_b   1.000
_cell.length_c   1.000
_cell.angle_alpha   90.00
_cell.angle_beta   90.00
_cell.angle_gamma   90.00
#
_symmetry.space_group_name_H-M   'P 1'
#
loop_
_entity.id
_entity.type
_entity.pdbx_description
1 polymer ?
#
loop_
_entity_poly.entity_id
_entity_poly.type
_entity_poly.pdbx_seq_one_letter_code
_entity_poly.pdbx_strand_id
1 'polypeptide(L)' 'MVKYAAIARGDAEIFMKFARCEEAGGVVTDAGGRPLDFSRGTYLEGLDRGIVACCSAKLHEGFIGAVYASWDSSNL' A
#
# COMPACT_ATOMS: atom_id res chain seq x y z
N MET A 1 10.07 -4.60 -15.11
CA MET A 1 10.52 -5.72 -14.27
C MET A 1 10.94 -5.19 -12.88
N VAL A 2 9.99 -4.67 -12.08
CA VAL A 2 10.32 -3.98 -10.81
C VAL A 2 9.53 -4.53 -9.60
N LYS A 3 8.52 -5.36 -9.85
CA LYS A 3 7.54 -5.80 -8.84
C LYS A 3 8.18 -6.64 -7.73
N TYR A 4 9.07 -7.54 -8.11
CA TYR A 4 9.81 -8.39 -7.18
C TYR A 4 11.06 -7.72 -6.63
N ALA A 5 11.53 -6.63 -7.26
CA ALA A 5 12.70 -5.90 -6.79
C ALA A 5 12.40 -5.17 -5.47
N ALA A 6 11.18 -4.64 -5.32
CA ALA A 6 10.74 -4.03 -4.06
C ALA A 6 10.65 -5.07 -2.93
N ILE A 7 10.10 -6.26 -3.20
CA ILE A 7 10.07 -7.35 -2.20
C ILE A 7 11.48 -7.82 -1.84
N ALA A 8 12.33 -8.07 -2.84
CA ALA A 8 13.68 -8.57 -2.61
C ALA A 8 14.58 -7.62 -1.83
N ARG A 9 14.26 -6.32 -1.85
CA ARG A 9 14.98 -5.28 -1.11
C ARG A 9 14.40 -5.01 0.29
N GLY A 10 13.27 -5.62 0.63
CA GLY A 10 12.54 -5.34 1.87
C GLY A 10 11.71 -4.05 1.81
N ASP A 11 11.59 -3.43 0.63
CA ASP A 11 10.81 -2.20 0.43
C ASP A 11 9.29 -2.49 0.38
N ALA A 12 8.89 -3.77 0.28
CA ALA A 12 7.50 -4.22 0.37
C ALA A 12 7.43 -5.68 0.88
N GLU A 13 6.49 -5.99 1.77
CA GLU A 13 6.32 -7.36 2.28
C GLU A 13 5.34 -8.20 1.44
N ILE A 14 4.37 -7.58 0.77
CA ILE A 14 3.34 -8.28 -0.03
C ILE A 14 3.13 -7.55 -1.35
N PHE A 15 3.13 -8.28 -2.47
CA PHE A 15 2.75 -7.78 -3.78
C PHE A 15 1.46 -8.47 -4.22
N MET A 16 0.39 -7.69 -4.38
CA MET A 16 -0.91 -8.19 -4.84
C MET A 16 -1.27 -7.53 -6.17
N LYS A 17 -1.51 -8.34 -7.21
CA LYS A 17 -1.82 -7.85 -8.56
C LYS A 17 -3.31 -8.01 -8.84
N PHE A 18 -4.03 -6.91 -8.91
CA PHE A 18 -5.39 -6.87 -9.46
C PHE A 18 -5.33 -6.38 -10.92
N ALA A 19 -6.14 -6.96 -11.81
CA ALA A 19 -6.15 -6.61 -13.23
C ALA A 19 -6.60 -5.16 -13.48
N ARG A 20 -7.39 -4.61 -12.55
CA ARG A 20 -7.87 -3.23 -12.41
C ARG A 20 -8.28 -3.12 -10.94
N CYS A 21 -7.51 -2.43 -10.09
CA CYS A 21 -7.87 -2.39 -8.67
C CYS A 21 -9.04 -1.41 -8.48
N GLU A 22 -8.83 -0.12 -8.75
CA GLU A 22 -9.88 0.90 -8.58
C GLU A 22 -11.05 0.74 -9.56
N GLU A 23 -10.78 0.48 -10.84
CA GLU A 23 -11.83 0.30 -11.85
C GLU A 23 -12.65 -1.00 -11.64
N ALA A 24 -12.21 -1.91 -10.76
CA ALA A 24 -13.00 -3.08 -10.32
C ALA A 24 -13.60 -2.91 -8.91
N GLY A 25 -13.58 -1.70 -8.35
CA GLY A 25 -14.12 -1.40 -7.02
C GLY A 25 -13.16 -1.65 -5.85
N GLY A 26 -11.89 -1.91 -6.13
CA GLY A 26 -10.81 -1.96 -5.16
C GLY A 26 -10.34 -0.56 -4.73
N VAL A 27 -9.48 -0.53 -3.71
CA VAL A 27 -8.94 0.69 -3.11
C VAL A 27 -7.41 0.59 -3.09
N VAL A 28 -6.74 1.65 -3.51
CA VAL A 28 -5.26 1.74 -3.49
C VAL A 28 -4.86 3.05 -2.82
N THR A 29 -4.08 2.97 -1.74
CA THR A 29 -3.60 4.13 -0.97
C THR A 29 -2.16 3.89 -0.51
N ASP A 30 -1.55 4.87 0.14
CA ASP A 30 -0.41 4.61 1.02
C ASP A 30 -0.85 3.79 2.25
N ALA A 31 0.10 3.33 3.08
CA ALA A 31 -0.23 2.56 4.28
C ALA A 31 -0.76 3.42 5.45
N GLY A 32 -0.83 4.74 5.28
CA GLY A 32 -1.56 5.67 6.14
C GLY A 32 -3.02 5.89 5.69
N GLY A 33 -3.44 5.32 4.56
CA GLY A 33 -4.79 5.44 4.00
C GLY A 33 -4.99 6.64 3.06
N ARG A 34 -3.92 7.36 2.66
CA ARG A 34 -3.98 8.52 1.78
C ARG A 34 -3.91 8.13 0.30
N PRO A 35 -4.65 8.80 -0.60
CA PRO A 35 -4.54 8.58 -2.04
C PRO A 35 -3.11 8.78 -2.54
N LEU A 36 -2.72 8.00 -3.55
CA LEU A 36 -1.41 8.12 -4.19
C LEU A 36 -1.35 9.32 -5.13
N ASP A 37 -0.29 10.12 -5.05
CA ASP A 37 -0.04 11.24 -5.96
C ASP A 37 0.95 10.84 -7.07
N PHE A 38 0.43 10.57 -8.27
CA PHE A 38 1.21 10.23 -9.45
C PHE A 38 1.70 11.45 -10.25
N SER A 39 1.44 12.67 -9.80
CA SER A 39 1.84 13.90 -10.52
C SER A 39 3.32 14.23 -10.39
N ARG A 40 4.05 13.53 -9.51
CA ARG A 40 5.43 13.83 -9.08
C ARG A 40 6.52 13.18 -9.93
N GLY A 41 6.14 12.52 -11.03
CA GLY A 41 7.08 11.87 -11.96
C GLY A 41 7.05 10.35 -11.86
N THR A 42 8.20 9.70 -12.06
CA THR A 42 8.27 8.23 -12.19
C THR A 42 8.12 7.49 -10.84
N TYR A 43 8.34 8.18 -9.72
CA TYR A 43 8.31 7.61 -8.38
C TYR A 43 7.18 8.24 -7.56
N LEU A 44 6.65 7.44 -6.62
CA LEU A 44 5.73 7.93 -5.60
C LEU A 44 6.55 8.51 -4.44
N GLU A 45 6.34 9.78 -4.14
CA GLU A 45 7.02 10.50 -3.06
C GLU A 45 6.09 10.65 -1.85
N GLY A 46 6.68 10.77 -0.65
CA GLY A 46 5.91 11.11 0.57
C GLY A 46 4.97 10.01 1.08
N LEU A 47 5.20 8.75 0.69
CA LEU A 47 4.38 7.62 1.13
C LEU A 47 4.53 7.38 2.63
N ASP A 48 3.40 7.19 3.30
CA ASP A 48 3.36 6.69 4.67
C ASP A 48 3.49 5.16 4.67
N ARG A 49 4.68 4.66 5.02
CA ARG A 49 4.99 3.23 5.25
C ARG A 49 4.65 2.27 4.09
N GLY A 50 4.57 2.77 2.86
CA GLY A 50 4.40 1.95 1.64
C GLY A 50 3.04 2.11 0.97
N ILE A 51 2.62 1.09 0.20
CA ILE A 51 1.38 1.11 -0.60
C ILE A 51 0.50 -0.08 -0.20
N VAL A 52 -0.79 0.17 -0.02
CA VAL A 52 -1.81 -0.84 0.27
C VAL A 52 -2.82 -0.89 -0.87
N ALA A 53 -3.06 -2.08 -1.41
CA ALA A 53 -4.06 -2.31 -2.46
C ALA A 53 -4.99 -3.46 -2.03
N CYS A 54 -6.30 -3.19 -1.99
CA CYS A 54 -7.31 -4.15 -1.55
C CYS A 54 -8.47 -4.23 -2.54
N CYS A 55 -9.14 -5.38 -2.61
CA CYS A 55 -10.30 -5.57 -3.48
C CYS A 55 -11.61 -4.96 -2.94
N SER A 56 -11.63 -4.46 -1.71
CA SER A 56 -12.78 -3.74 -1.13
C SER A 56 -12.34 -2.76 -0.04
N ALA A 57 -13.16 -1.72 0.17
CA ALA A 57 -12.93 -0.73 1.22
C ALA A 57 -12.91 -1.34 2.64
N LYS A 58 -13.74 -2.35 2.91
CA LYS A 58 -13.78 -3.01 4.22
C LYS A 58 -12.48 -3.75 4.56
N LEU A 59 -11.89 -4.44 3.58
CA LEU A 59 -10.61 -5.10 3.77
C LEU A 59 -9.48 -4.07 3.91
N HIS A 60 -9.55 -2.99 3.13
CA HIS A 60 -8.60 -1.88 3.19
C HIS A 60 -8.53 -1.27 4.60
N GLU A 61 -9.67 -0.89 5.17
CA GLU A 61 -9.77 -0.32 6.51
C GLU A 61 -9.18 -1.26 7.58
N GLY A 62 -9.52 -2.55 7.52
CA GLY A 62 -8.98 -3.56 8.43
C GLY A 62 -7.46 -3.72 8.30
N PHE A 63 -6.93 -3.67 7.08
CA PHE A 63 -5.48 -3.74 6.83
C PHE A 63 -4.75 -2.52 7.37
N ILE A 64 -5.27 -1.31 7.13
CA ILE A 64 -4.69 -0.07 7.66
C ILE A 64 -4.68 -0.11 9.19
N GLY A 65 -5.77 -0.54 9.83
CA GLY A 65 -5.82 -0.71 11.28
C GLY A 65 -4.76 -1.70 11.80
N ALA A 66 -4.54 -2.81 11.10
CA ALA A 66 -3.50 -3.78 11.44
C ALA A 66 -2.08 -3.21 11.28
N VAL A 67 -1.84 -2.42 10.23
CA VAL A 67 -0.56 -1.71 10.02
C VAL A 67 -0.28 -0.78 11.21
N TYR A 68 -1.25 0.05 11.62
CA TYR A 68 -1.09 0.94 12.77
C TYR A 68 -0.80 0.16 14.05
N ALA A 69 -1.60 -0.87 14.36
CA ALA A 69 -1.40 -1.68 15.57
C ALA A 69 -0.02 -2.35 15.60
N SER A 70 0.44 -2.90 14.47
CA SER A 70 1.77 -3.49 14.35
C SER A 70 2.88 -2.46 14.51
N TRP A 71 2.72 -1.28 13.90
CA TRP A 71 3.72 -0.22 13.95
C TRP A 71 3.87 0.36 15.36
N ASP A 72 2.75 0.63 16.05
CA ASP A 72 2.75 1.12 17.42
C ASP A 72 3.41 0.12 18.38
N SER A 73 3.17 -1.18 18.16
CA SER A 73 3.82 -2.24 18.95
C SER A 73 5.32 -2.38 18.69
N SER A 74 5.81 -1.90 17.56
CA SER A 74 7.23 -1.98 17.17
C SER A 74 8.03 -0.73 17.51
N ASN A 75 7.38 0.36 17.95
CA ASN A 75 8.02 1.61 18.39
C ASN A 75 7.94 1.83 19.92
N LEU A 76 7.53 0.80 20.67
CA LEU A 76 7.65 0.69 22.12
C LEU A 76 8.95 -0.05 22.49
#